data_AF-A0A520KUC2-F1
#
_entry.id   AF-A0A520KUC2-F1
#
_cell.length_a   1.000
_cell.length_b   1.000
_cell.length_c   1.000
_cell.angle_alpha   90.00
_cell.angle_beta   90.00
_cell.angle_gamma   90.00
#
_symmetry.space_group_name_H-M   'P 1'
#
loop_
_entity.id
_entity.type
_entity.pdbx_description
1 polymer ?
#
loop_
_entity_poly.entity_id
_entity_poly.type
_entity_poly.pdbx_seq_one_letter_code
_entity_poly.pdbx_strand_id
1 'polypeptide(L)'
;MTIVELEEMAKRMIEGINAGEMRMEDAQAVLNGVKETDARDSIKLLNDFPDLFLKMIPMGASLDLKRFIPLIKEAFPMLLKKMEEYGTEKFVNELSKPEVVIFPGMLVAAGRFLEKMGVEKVNAHGEEIKDILSVVLPLFNRMVMPIADRSDELKKAFDRIEFAISVNFHARELGFVFNLKCDRKSGKGVMESFKMEEDPKADLNWMISTKGLLFFFNFIRTAGDLQDFFEMTKSGEIEIVEEDLPGAGLIPWLIDVSDLSKKIDDTYP
;
A
#
# COMPACT_ATOMS: atom_id res chain seq x y z
N MET A 1 -4.06 -12.49 -26.20
CA MET A 1 -5.24 -12.82 -25.38
C MET A 1 -6.28 -11.71 -25.47
N THR A 2 -7.58 -12.01 -25.29
CA THR A 2 -8.66 -11.00 -25.24
C THR A 2 -8.93 -10.53 -23.80
N ILE A 3 -9.51 -9.33 -23.63
CA ILE A 3 -9.90 -8.83 -22.30
C ILE A 3 -10.94 -9.72 -21.61
N VAL A 4 -11.83 -10.37 -22.36
CA VAL A 4 -12.83 -11.30 -21.81
C VAL A 4 -12.15 -12.53 -21.19
N GLU A 5 -11.14 -13.09 -21.86
CA GLU A 5 -10.36 -14.21 -21.31
C GLU A 5 -9.60 -13.81 -20.02
N LEU A 6 -9.07 -12.59 -19.97
CA LEU A 6 -8.39 -12.06 -18.78
C LEU A 6 -9.36 -11.89 -17.60
N GLU A 7 -10.55 -11.36 -17.86
CA GLU A 7 -11.61 -11.21 -16.86
C GLU A 7 -12.06 -12.57 -16.29
N GLU A 8 -12.19 -13.59 -17.13
CA GLU A 8 -12.48 -14.95 -16.70
C GLU A 8 -11.35 -15.55 -15.85
N MET A 9 -10.09 -15.29 -16.20
CA MET A 9 -8.93 -15.70 -15.38
C MET A 9 -8.94 -15.01 -14.01
N ALA A 10 -9.16 -13.70 -13.98
CA ALA A 10 -9.21 -12.94 -12.74
C ALA A 10 -10.39 -13.36 -11.85
N LYS A 11 -11.57 -13.57 -12.45
CA LYS A 11 -12.75 -14.08 -11.75
C LYS A 11 -12.50 -15.44 -11.10
N ARG A 12 -11.94 -16.39 -11.85
CA ARG A 12 -11.59 -17.71 -11.31
C ARG A 12 -10.56 -17.62 -10.18
N MET A 13 -9.56 -16.75 -10.33
CA MET A 13 -8.59 -16.51 -9.27
C MET A 13 -9.28 -15.98 -8.01
N ILE A 14 -10.16 -14.97 -8.13
CA ILE A 14 -10.91 -14.41 -7.00
C ILE A 14 -11.85 -15.44 -6.35
N GLU A 15 -12.56 -16.25 -7.14
CA GLU A 15 -13.39 -17.34 -6.64
C GLU A 15 -12.55 -18.37 -5.86
N GLY A 16 -11.37 -18.73 -6.38
CA GLY A 16 -10.41 -19.58 -5.67
C GLY A 16 -9.89 -18.94 -4.37
N ILE A 17 -9.65 -17.62 -4.34
CA ILE A 17 -9.24 -16.90 -3.13
C ILE A 17 -10.35 -16.99 -2.08
N ASN A 18 -11.59 -16.69 -2.47
CA ASN A 18 -12.74 -16.72 -1.56
C ASN A 18 -13.02 -18.13 -1.01
N ALA A 19 -12.72 -19.18 -1.80
CA ALA A 19 -12.83 -20.57 -1.38
C ALA A 19 -11.65 -21.06 -0.51
N GLY A 20 -10.54 -20.30 -0.43
CA GLY A 20 -9.30 -20.76 0.20
C GLY A 20 -8.52 -21.79 -0.64
N GLU A 21 -8.80 -21.85 -1.94
CA GLU A 21 -8.28 -22.86 -2.88
C GLU A 21 -7.39 -22.28 -3.98
N MET A 22 -7.07 -20.99 -3.91
CA MET A 22 -6.25 -20.31 -4.92
C MET A 22 -4.86 -20.95 -5.06
N ARG A 23 -4.45 -21.17 -6.32
CA ARG A 23 -3.14 -21.73 -6.65
C ARG A 23 -2.24 -20.68 -7.29
N MET A 24 -0.93 -20.91 -7.19
CA MET A 24 0.07 -20.01 -7.78
C MET A 24 -0.10 -19.86 -9.30
N GLU A 25 -0.56 -20.92 -9.96
CA GLU A 25 -0.82 -20.96 -11.39
C GLU A 25 -1.96 -20.02 -11.80
N ASP A 26 -2.93 -19.78 -10.90
CA ASP A 26 -4.04 -18.85 -11.16
C ASP A 26 -3.54 -17.40 -11.18
N ALA A 27 -2.67 -17.01 -10.22
CA ALA A 27 -2.03 -15.69 -10.24
C ALA A 27 -1.07 -15.53 -11.42
N GLN A 28 -0.30 -16.57 -11.76
CA GLN A 28 0.58 -16.55 -12.92
C GLN A 28 -0.20 -16.38 -14.23
N ALA A 29 -1.37 -17.02 -14.36
CA ALA A 29 -2.22 -16.89 -15.53
C ALA A 29 -2.75 -15.46 -15.69
N VAL A 30 -3.27 -14.86 -14.60
CA VAL A 30 -3.70 -13.46 -14.59
C VAL A 30 -2.53 -12.53 -14.96
N LEU A 31 -1.36 -12.73 -14.35
CA LEU A 31 -0.16 -11.94 -14.65
C LEU A 31 0.26 -12.06 -16.12
N ASN A 32 0.32 -13.27 -16.67
CA ASN A 32 0.65 -13.48 -18.09
C ASN A 32 -0.37 -12.81 -19.00
N GLY A 33 -1.64 -12.87 -18.63
CA GLY A 33 -2.65 -12.15 -19.36
C GLY A 33 -2.50 -10.63 -19.29
N VAL A 34 -2.22 -10.08 -18.11
CA VAL A 34 -1.92 -8.65 -17.99
C VAL A 34 -0.70 -8.28 -18.84
N LYS A 35 0.30 -9.13 -19.05
CA LYS A 35 1.44 -8.81 -19.96
C LYS A 35 1.02 -8.61 -21.41
N GLU A 36 0.06 -9.39 -21.89
CA GLU A 36 -0.36 -9.39 -23.30
C GLU A 36 -1.34 -8.27 -23.65
N THR A 37 -1.88 -7.59 -22.65
CA THR A 37 -2.91 -6.55 -22.82
C THR A 37 -2.32 -5.14 -22.82
N ASP A 38 -3.11 -4.15 -23.24
CA ASP A 38 -2.70 -2.74 -23.13
C ASP A 38 -3.13 -2.10 -21.79
N ALA A 39 -2.97 -0.79 -21.67
CA ALA A 39 -3.36 -0.05 -20.47
C ALA A 39 -4.88 0.07 -20.30
N ARG A 40 -5.66 0.14 -21.39
CA ARG A 40 -7.14 0.23 -21.33
C ARG A 40 -7.76 -1.07 -20.87
N ASP A 41 -7.22 -2.18 -21.33
CA ASP A 41 -7.57 -3.50 -20.83
C ASP A 41 -7.26 -3.63 -19.34
N SER A 42 -6.12 -3.09 -18.89
CA SER A 42 -5.76 -3.07 -17.47
C SER A 42 -6.74 -2.22 -16.65
N ILE A 43 -7.14 -1.05 -17.17
CA ILE A 43 -8.18 -0.20 -16.56
C ILE A 43 -9.52 -0.96 -16.48
N LYS A 44 -9.93 -1.63 -17.57
CA LYS A 44 -11.17 -2.40 -17.61
C LYS A 44 -11.16 -3.52 -16.56
N LEU A 45 -10.07 -4.28 -16.49
CA LEU A 45 -9.89 -5.31 -15.47
C LEU A 45 -10.01 -4.76 -14.05
N LEU A 46 -9.35 -3.64 -13.75
CA LEU A 46 -9.38 -3.01 -12.43
C LEU A 46 -10.73 -2.35 -12.11
N ASN A 47 -11.54 -2.03 -13.13
CA ASN A 47 -12.91 -1.54 -12.93
C ASN A 47 -13.88 -2.66 -12.63
N ASP A 48 -13.70 -3.82 -13.25
CA ASP A 48 -14.51 -5.02 -13.04
C ASP A 48 -14.13 -5.73 -11.73
N PHE A 49 -12.85 -5.66 -11.34
CA PHE A 49 -12.31 -6.24 -10.11
C PHE A 49 -11.49 -5.22 -9.30
N PRO A 50 -12.14 -4.20 -8.71
CA PRO A 50 -11.44 -3.14 -7.99
C PRO A 50 -10.71 -3.63 -6.72
N ASP A 51 -11.12 -4.78 -6.18
CA ASP A 51 -10.55 -5.43 -5.00
C ASP A 51 -9.49 -6.50 -5.33
N LEU A 52 -9.03 -6.56 -6.60
CA LEU A 52 -8.07 -7.57 -7.06
C LEU A 52 -6.82 -7.61 -6.18
N PHE A 53 -6.18 -6.47 -5.92
CA PHE A 53 -4.97 -6.41 -5.09
C PHE A 53 -5.26 -6.65 -3.61
N LEU A 54 -6.40 -6.13 -3.10
CA LEU A 54 -6.87 -6.35 -1.73
C LEU A 54 -7.01 -7.84 -1.40
N LYS A 55 -7.45 -8.64 -2.37
CA LYS A 55 -7.61 -10.09 -2.23
C LYS A 55 -6.33 -10.86 -2.51
N MET A 56 -5.62 -10.51 -3.58
CA MET A 56 -4.46 -11.28 -4.05
C MET A 56 -3.23 -11.13 -3.13
N ILE A 57 -2.91 -9.92 -2.68
CA ILE A 57 -1.67 -9.67 -1.91
C ILE A 57 -1.66 -10.45 -0.59
N PRO A 58 -2.73 -10.44 0.23
CA PRO A 58 -2.73 -11.19 1.49
C PRO A 58 -2.57 -12.70 1.32
N MET A 59 -2.89 -13.25 0.15
CA MET A 59 -2.67 -14.67 -0.13
C MET A 59 -1.19 -15.04 -0.20
N GLY A 60 -0.31 -14.09 -0.51
CA GLY A 60 1.12 -14.29 -0.45
C GLY A 60 1.61 -14.84 0.90
N ALA A 61 0.97 -14.44 2.00
CA ALA A 61 1.30 -14.91 3.35
C ALA A 61 0.97 -16.39 3.60
N SER A 62 0.06 -16.96 2.81
CA SER A 62 -0.36 -18.36 2.88
C SER A 62 0.30 -19.22 1.79
N LEU A 63 0.97 -18.60 0.83
CA LEU A 63 1.66 -19.25 -0.27
C LEU A 63 3.17 -19.33 0.02
N ASP A 64 3.88 -20.07 -0.82
CA ASP A 64 5.35 -20.02 -0.84
C ASP A 64 5.80 -18.62 -1.32
N LEU A 65 6.26 -17.79 -0.38
CA LEU A 65 6.73 -16.43 -0.64
C LEU A 65 7.79 -16.38 -1.73
N LYS A 66 8.69 -17.37 -1.81
CA LYS A 66 9.74 -17.41 -2.83
C LYS A 66 9.19 -17.58 -4.24
N ARG A 67 8.01 -18.19 -4.38
CA ARG A 67 7.28 -18.32 -5.65
C ARG A 67 6.34 -17.14 -5.90
N PHE A 68 5.79 -16.55 -4.85
CA PHE A 68 4.88 -15.42 -4.94
C PHE A 68 5.59 -14.10 -5.29
N ILE A 69 6.73 -13.83 -4.67
CA ILE A 69 7.50 -12.58 -4.84
C ILE A 69 7.90 -12.32 -6.29
N PRO A 70 8.38 -13.30 -7.06
CA PRO A 70 8.63 -13.11 -8.49
C PRO A 70 7.41 -12.57 -9.25
N LEU A 71 6.19 -13.03 -8.93
CA LEU A 71 4.97 -12.52 -9.56
C LEU A 71 4.74 -11.05 -9.23
N ILE A 72 4.95 -10.67 -7.97
CA ILE A 72 4.81 -9.29 -7.50
C ILE A 72 5.87 -8.38 -8.13
N LYS A 73 7.13 -8.83 -8.14
CA LYS A 73 8.27 -8.13 -8.78
C LYS A 73 8.08 -7.91 -10.28
N GLU A 74 7.27 -8.72 -10.93
CA GLU A 74 6.92 -8.54 -12.33
C GLU A 74 5.66 -7.68 -12.52
N ALA A 75 4.62 -7.94 -11.72
CA ALA A 75 3.31 -7.30 -11.86
C ALA A 75 3.36 -5.78 -11.64
N PHE A 76 3.97 -5.32 -10.54
CA PHE A 76 3.94 -3.91 -10.15
C PHE A 76 4.75 -3.01 -11.08
N PRO A 77 6.00 -3.34 -11.45
CA PRO A 77 6.76 -2.53 -12.42
C PRO A 77 6.12 -2.52 -13.80
N MET A 78 5.53 -3.64 -14.24
CA MET A 78 4.78 -3.68 -15.49
C MET A 78 3.56 -2.76 -15.46
N LEU A 79 2.76 -2.80 -14.39
CA LEU A 79 1.60 -1.92 -14.23
C LEU A 79 2.02 -0.45 -14.20
N LEU A 80 3.07 -0.11 -13.46
CA LEU A 80 3.65 1.23 -13.41
C LEU A 80 4.04 1.71 -14.81
N LYS A 81 4.76 0.87 -15.57
CA LYS A 81 5.17 1.18 -16.94
C LYS A 81 3.97 1.46 -17.85
N LYS A 82 2.96 0.57 -17.85
CA LYS A 82 1.74 0.74 -18.66
C LYS A 82 1.00 2.03 -18.32
N MET A 83 0.88 2.34 -17.04
CA MET A 83 0.25 3.56 -16.55
C MET A 83 1.03 4.80 -17.01
N GLU A 84 2.36 4.79 -16.90
CA GLU A 84 3.20 5.91 -17.33
C GLU A 84 3.12 6.13 -18.84
N GLU A 85 3.14 5.06 -19.64
CA GLU A 85 2.98 5.11 -21.10
C GLU A 85 1.60 5.62 -21.52
N TYR A 86 0.54 5.28 -20.78
CA TYR A 86 -0.82 5.77 -21.03
C TYR A 86 -1.06 7.21 -20.55
N GLY A 87 -0.27 7.65 -19.56
CA GLY A 87 -0.45 8.87 -18.80
C GLY A 87 -1.12 8.60 -17.45
N THR A 88 -0.39 8.82 -16.35
CA THR A 88 -0.82 8.53 -14.97
C THR A 88 -2.17 9.16 -14.60
N GLU A 89 -2.35 10.46 -14.84
CA GLU A 89 -3.61 11.14 -14.53
C GLU A 89 -4.79 10.58 -15.33
N LYS A 90 -4.56 10.28 -16.61
CA LYS A 90 -5.58 9.70 -17.48
C LYS A 90 -5.97 8.30 -17.02
N PHE A 91 -4.99 7.47 -16.68
CA PHE A 91 -5.20 6.14 -16.13
C PHE A 91 -6.07 6.20 -14.87
N VAL A 92 -5.72 7.05 -13.91
CA VAL A 92 -6.45 7.19 -12.64
C VAL A 92 -7.86 7.73 -12.85
N ASN A 93 -8.06 8.65 -13.78
CA ASN A 93 -9.38 9.21 -14.09
C ASN A 93 -10.35 8.20 -14.73
N GLU A 94 -9.83 7.18 -15.41
CA GLU A 94 -10.64 6.13 -16.04
C GLU A 94 -10.95 4.95 -15.10
N LEU A 95 -10.29 4.86 -13.94
CA LEU A 95 -10.66 3.88 -12.91
C LEU A 95 -12.06 4.19 -12.35
N SER A 96 -12.78 3.23 -11.77
CA SER A 96 -14.07 3.47 -11.13
C SER A 96 -13.90 3.77 -9.64
N LYS A 97 -12.94 3.09 -9.00
CA LYS A 97 -12.64 3.13 -7.56
C LYS A 97 -11.13 3.14 -7.29
N PRO A 98 -10.40 4.16 -7.74
CA PRO A 98 -8.94 4.21 -7.60
C PRO A 98 -8.46 4.07 -6.15
N GLU A 99 -9.29 4.50 -5.19
CA GLU A 99 -9.03 4.38 -3.76
C GLU A 99 -9.02 2.94 -3.25
N VAL A 100 -9.84 2.06 -3.84
CA VAL A 100 -9.87 0.64 -3.54
C VAL A 100 -8.72 -0.09 -4.25
N VAL A 101 -8.44 0.30 -5.50
CA VAL A 101 -7.43 -0.36 -6.34
C VAL A 101 -6.01 -0.12 -5.81
N ILE A 102 -5.69 1.12 -5.41
CA ILE A 102 -4.33 1.53 -5.07
C ILE A 102 -4.26 2.17 -3.69
N PHE A 103 -4.84 3.36 -3.48
CA PHE A 103 -4.65 4.08 -2.22
C PHE A 103 -5.96 4.62 -1.65
N PRO A 104 -6.41 4.16 -0.47
CA PRO A 104 -5.64 3.42 0.53
C PRO A 104 -5.73 1.89 0.46
N GLY A 105 -6.39 1.31 -0.55
CA GLY A 105 -6.57 -0.15 -0.65
C GLY A 105 -5.28 -0.98 -0.51
N MET A 106 -4.15 -0.53 -1.05
CA MET A 106 -2.86 -1.22 -0.88
C MET A 106 -2.34 -1.19 0.56
N LEU A 107 -2.69 -0.18 1.36
CA LEU A 107 -2.38 -0.18 2.80
C LEU A 107 -3.18 -1.25 3.54
N VAL A 108 -4.46 -1.41 3.20
CA VAL A 108 -5.32 -2.48 3.73
C VAL A 108 -4.77 -3.85 3.34
N ALA A 109 -4.40 -4.02 2.07
CA ALA A 109 -3.80 -5.26 1.57
C ALA A 109 -2.49 -5.60 2.30
N ALA A 110 -1.62 -4.61 2.52
CA ALA A 110 -0.39 -4.75 3.28
C ALA A 110 -0.67 -5.13 4.74
N GLY A 111 -1.65 -4.49 5.40
CA GLY A 111 -2.05 -4.83 6.76
C GLY A 111 -2.53 -6.27 6.90
N ARG A 112 -3.42 -6.73 6.01
CA ARG A 112 -3.88 -8.13 5.97
C ARG A 112 -2.74 -9.12 5.73
N PHE A 113 -1.81 -8.78 4.83
CA PHE A 113 -0.63 -9.60 4.55
C PHE A 113 0.27 -9.75 5.78
N LEU A 114 0.63 -8.63 6.43
CA LEU A 114 1.49 -8.63 7.62
C LEU A 114 0.82 -9.32 8.81
N GLU A 115 -0.49 -9.10 9.02
CA GLU A 115 -1.28 -9.79 10.05
C GLU A 115 -1.26 -11.31 9.85
N LYS A 116 -1.51 -11.80 8.62
CA LYS A 116 -1.46 -13.24 8.30
C LYS A 116 -0.06 -13.85 8.46
N MET A 117 0.99 -13.09 8.20
CA MET A 117 2.35 -13.56 8.42
C MET A 117 2.68 -13.65 9.91
N GLY A 118 2.28 -12.65 10.71
CA GLY A 118 2.68 -12.53 12.10
C GLY A 118 4.16 -12.18 12.28
N VAL A 119 4.53 -11.75 13.49
CA VAL A 119 5.88 -11.24 13.81
C VAL A 119 6.99 -12.23 13.42
N GLU A 120 6.82 -13.51 13.77
CA GLU A 120 7.85 -14.53 13.54
C GLU A 120 8.18 -14.72 12.06
N LYS A 121 7.16 -14.85 11.20
CA LYS A 121 7.40 -15.02 9.76
C LYS A 121 7.91 -13.74 9.12
N VAL A 122 7.45 -12.57 9.58
CA VAL A 122 7.94 -11.28 9.06
C VAL A 122 9.44 -11.14 9.33
N ASN A 123 9.88 -11.47 10.54
CA ASN A 123 11.31 -11.48 10.88
C ASN A 123 12.09 -12.53 10.08
N ALA A 124 11.52 -13.71 9.82
CA ALA A 124 12.15 -14.75 9.02
C ALA A 124 12.28 -14.39 7.52
N HIS A 125 11.47 -13.46 7.03
CA HIS A 125 11.33 -13.11 5.62
C HIS A 125 11.55 -11.60 5.38
N GLY A 126 12.39 -10.95 6.20
CA GLY A 126 12.60 -9.49 6.13
C GLY A 126 13.10 -9.00 4.76
N GLU A 127 14.05 -9.72 4.15
CA GLU A 127 14.56 -9.40 2.81
C GLU A 127 13.49 -9.57 1.72
N GLU A 128 12.70 -10.64 1.80
CA GLU A 128 11.56 -10.85 0.91
C GLU A 128 10.49 -9.74 1.01
N ILE A 129 10.23 -9.25 2.22
CA ILE A 129 9.27 -8.15 2.46
C ILE A 129 9.82 -6.84 1.91
N LYS A 130 11.11 -6.55 2.17
CA LYS A 130 11.82 -5.41 1.59
C LYS A 130 11.75 -5.42 0.07
N ASP A 131 11.97 -6.59 -0.52
CA ASP A 131 11.88 -6.82 -1.95
C ASP A 131 10.49 -6.49 -2.52
N ILE A 132 9.42 -6.92 -1.85
CA ILE A 132 8.03 -6.57 -2.22
C ILE A 132 7.82 -5.06 -2.13
N LEU A 133 8.21 -4.43 -1.02
CA LEU A 133 8.03 -2.99 -0.82
C LEU A 133 8.78 -2.18 -1.88
N SER A 134 10.00 -2.60 -2.25
CA SER A 134 10.82 -1.93 -3.26
C SER A 134 10.16 -1.82 -4.64
N VAL A 135 9.28 -2.75 -4.99
CA VAL A 135 8.57 -2.76 -6.28
C VAL A 135 7.16 -2.15 -6.19
N VAL A 136 6.54 -2.17 -5.01
CA VAL A 136 5.21 -1.59 -4.79
C VAL A 136 5.29 -0.07 -4.56
N LEU A 137 6.27 0.40 -3.79
CA LEU A 137 6.39 1.81 -3.42
C LEU A 137 6.49 2.78 -4.61
N PRO A 138 7.21 2.49 -5.71
CA PRO A 138 7.23 3.35 -6.88
C PRO A 138 5.84 3.59 -7.48
N LEU A 139 5.00 2.54 -7.54
CA LEU A 139 3.63 2.62 -8.02
C LEU A 139 2.80 3.55 -7.11
N PHE A 140 2.91 3.36 -5.80
CA PHE A 140 2.23 4.18 -4.80
C PHE A 140 2.65 5.65 -4.89
N ASN A 141 3.96 5.91 -4.89
CA ASN A 141 4.55 7.24 -4.97
C ASN A 141 4.07 8.00 -6.21
N ARG A 142 3.86 7.28 -7.32
CA ARG A 142 3.40 7.88 -8.58
C ARG A 142 1.89 8.16 -8.59
N MET A 143 1.08 7.36 -7.91
CA MET A 143 -0.37 7.43 -8.00
C MET A 143 -1.07 8.14 -6.85
N VAL A 144 -0.45 8.26 -5.67
CA VAL A 144 -1.18 8.74 -4.48
C VAL A 144 -1.86 10.08 -4.70
N MET A 145 -1.15 11.05 -5.30
CA MET A 145 -1.67 12.41 -5.48
C MET A 145 -2.73 12.48 -6.60
N PRO A 146 -2.52 11.89 -7.78
CA PRO A 146 -3.60 11.75 -8.78
C PRO A 146 -4.88 11.10 -8.23
N ILE A 147 -4.76 10.10 -7.35
CA ILE A 147 -5.90 9.45 -6.72
C ILE A 147 -6.56 10.37 -5.68
N ALA A 148 -5.75 11.04 -4.85
CA ALA A 148 -6.23 12.00 -3.86
C ALA A 148 -7.00 13.16 -4.52
N ASP A 149 -6.54 13.67 -5.66
CA ASP A 149 -7.23 14.73 -6.39
C ASP A 149 -8.62 14.31 -6.94
N ARG A 150 -8.88 13.00 -7.05
CA ARG A 150 -10.15 12.45 -7.54
C ARG A 150 -11.12 12.03 -6.42
N SER A 151 -10.62 11.77 -5.22
CA SER A 151 -11.44 11.39 -4.07
C SER A 151 -11.57 12.55 -3.09
N ASP A 152 -12.78 13.07 -2.91
CA ASP A 152 -13.04 14.17 -1.97
C ASP A 152 -12.63 13.83 -0.54
N GLU A 153 -12.78 12.57 -0.13
CA GLU A 153 -12.38 12.12 1.21
C GLU A 153 -10.85 12.08 1.35
N LEU A 154 -10.13 11.52 0.36
CA LEU A 154 -8.67 11.51 0.39
C LEU A 154 -8.09 12.91 0.29
N LYS A 155 -8.66 13.76 -0.57
CA LYS A 155 -8.27 15.16 -0.66
C LYS A 155 -8.38 15.87 0.69
N LYS A 156 -9.49 15.68 1.41
CA LYS A 156 -9.67 16.22 2.77
C LYS A 156 -8.63 15.67 3.74
N ALA A 157 -8.32 14.38 3.67
CA ALA A 157 -7.28 13.78 4.49
C ALA A 157 -5.92 14.43 4.20
N PHE A 158 -5.53 14.56 2.93
CA PHE A 158 -4.28 15.22 2.55
C PHE A 158 -4.26 16.70 2.96
N ASP A 159 -5.38 17.41 2.89
CA ASP A 159 -5.47 18.80 3.34
C ASP A 159 -5.24 18.99 4.86
N ARG A 160 -5.20 17.90 5.65
CA ARG A 160 -4.73 17.90 7.05
C ARG A 160 -3.22 18.09 7.20
N ILE A 161 -2.45 17.94 6.13
CA ILE A 161 -1.01 18.22 6.15
C ILE A 161 -0.84 19.75 6.18
N GLU A 162 -0.47 20.28 7.34
CA GLU A 162 -0.40 21.73 7.58
C GLU A 162 0.96 22.34 7.21
N PHE A 163 2.03 21.55 7.22
CA PHE A 163 3.40 22.01 7.00
C PHE A 163 4.29 20.94 6.32
N ALA A 164 5.46 21.37 5.86
CA ALA A 164 6.48 20.49 5.31
C ALA A 164 7.06 19.58 6.40
N ILE A 165 7.07 18.27 6.14
CA ILE A 165 7.58 17.26 7.06
C ILE A 165 8.16 16.08 6.29
N SER A 166 9.34 15.64 6.69
CA SER A 166 10.04 14.46 6.20
C SER A 166 10.25 13.49 7.36
N VAL A 167 9.84 12.23 7.20
CA VAL A 167 9.90 11.20 8.24
C VAL A 167 10.58 9.96 7.70
N ASN A 168 11.66 9.55 8.35
CA ASN A 168 12.25 8.24 8.15
C ASN A 168 11.59 7.24 9.10
N PHE A 169 11.11 6.13 8.55
CA PHE A 169 10.62 4.98 9.28
C PHE A 169 11.64 3.87 9.16
N HIS A 170 12.35 3.61 10.26
CA HIS A 170 13.38 2.60 10.36
C HIS A 170 12.76 1.29 10.87
N ALA A 171 12.56 0.32 9.97
CA ALA A 171 12.14 -1.03 10.35
C ALA A 171 13.35 -1.78 10.92
N ARG A 172 13.63 -1.58 12.22
CA ARG A 172 14.89 -1.93 12.89
C ARG A 172 15.30 -3.39 12.68
N GLU A 173 14.35 -4.30 12.88
CA GLU A 173 14.57 -5.74 12.77
C GLU A 173 14.66 -6.23 11.33
N LEU A 174 14.12 -5.47 10.38
CA LEU A 174 14.05 -5.85 8.96
C LEU A 174 15.17 -5.21 8.12
N GLY A 175 15.97 -4.30 8.68
CA GLY A 175 17.15 -3.75 8.02
C GLY A 175 16.83 -2.88 6.80
N PHE A 176 15.69 -2.19 6.80
CA PHE A 176 15.35 -1.22 5.78
C PHE A 176 14.68 0.03 6.36
N VAL A 177 14.79 1.12 5.61
CA VAL A 177 14.22 2.43 5.93
C VAL A 177 13.32 2.85 4.79
N PHE A 178 12.20 3.48 5.11
CA PHE A 178 11.43 4.24 4.14
C PHE A 178 11.25 5.67 4.60
N ASN A 179 11.37 6.61 3.66
CA ASN A 179 11.15 8.02 3.88
C ASN A 179 9.82 8.44 3.27
N LEU A 180 8.99 9.12 4.07
CA LEU A 180 7.80 9.83 3.63
C LEU A 180 8.08 11.33 3.74
N LYS A 181 7.85 12.06 2.65
CA LYS A 181 7.94 13.52 2.62
C LYS A 181 6.61 14.11 2.19
N CYS A 182 6.09 15.00 3.02
CA CYS A 182 4.87 15.73 2.82
C CYS A 182 5.14 17.24 2.85
N ASP A 183 4.31 18.01 2.16
CA ASP A 183 4.40 19.47 2.11
C ASP A 183 3.01 20.10 1.96
N ARG A 184 2.90 21.40 2.23
CA ARG A 184 1.71 22.21 1.94
C ARG A 184 1.99 23.16 0.78
N LYS A 185 1.57 22.78 -0.43
CA LYS A 185 1.78 23.54 -1.67
C LYS A 185 0.50 24.15 -2.19
N SER A 186 0.52 25.45 -2.46
CA SER A 186 -0.62 26.20 -3.01
C SER A 186 -1.91 25.99 -2.20
N GLY A 187 -1.79 25.91 -0.87
CA GLY A 187 -2.90 25.71 0.05
C GLY A 187 -3.42 24.27 0.17
N LYS A 188 -2.82 23.30 -0.55
CA LYS A 188 -3.15 21.87 -0.49
C LYS A 188 -2.04 21.08 0.17
N GLY A 189 -2.40 20.06 0.94
CA GLY A 189 -1.43 19.08 1.41
C GLY A 189 -1.04 18.12 0.28
N VAL A 190 0.24 17.77 0.20
CA VAL A 190 0.78 16.88 -0.82
C VAL A 190 1.77 15.90 -0.20
N MET A 191 1.78 14.67 -0.70
CA MET A 191 2.91 13.76 -0.52
C MET A 191 3.90 14.00 -1.66
N GLU A 192 5.06 14.56 -1.35
CA GLU A 192 6.12 14.80 -2.33
C GLU A 192 6.85 13.52 -2.71
N SER A 193 7.10 12.66 -1.72
CA SER A 193 7.74 11.38 -1.95
C SER A 193 7.40 10.35 -0.89
N PHE A 194 7.37 9.09 -1.31
CA PHE A 194 7.41 7.93 -0.44
C PHE A 194 8.35 6.88 -1.05
N LYS A 195 9.52 6.68 -0.44
CA LYS A 195 10.62 5.89 -1.01
C LYS A 195 11.26 4.99 0.02
N MET A 196 11.87 3.90 -0.43
CA MET A 196 12.70 3.03 0.40
C MET A 196 14.16 3.52 0.41
N GLU A 197 14.35 4.77 0.82
CA GLU A 197 15.63 5.47 0.90
C GLU A 197 15.60 6.35 2.15
N GLU A 198 16.68 6.35 2.92
CA GLU A 198 16.80 7.22 4.09
C GLU A 198 17.08 8.66 3.65
N ASP A 199 16.31 9.62 4.19
CA ASP A 199 16.65 11.04 4.06
C ASP A 199 17.50 11.45 5.27
N PRO A 200 18.81 11.72 5.11
CA PRO A 200 19.67 12.10 6.23
C PRO A 200 19.30 13.47 6.84
N LYS A 201 18.35 14.19 6.22
CA LYS A 201 17.81 15.47 6.69
C LYS A 201 16.32 15.35 7.04
N ALA A 202 15.79 14.14 7.25
CA ALA A 202 14.43 13.98 7.71
C ALA A 202 14.22 14.74 9.03
N ASP A 203 13.05 15.37 9.16
CA ASP A 203 12.67 16.10 10.37
C ASP A 203 12.42 15.14 11.54
N LEU A 204 12.16 13.85 11.26
CA LEU A 204 11.87 12.82 12.24
C LEU A 204 12.44 11.47 11.85
N ASN A 205 12.86 10.71 12.86
CA ASN A 205 13.24 9.31 12.72
C ASN A 205 12.37 8.46 13.66
N TRP A 206 11.52 7.63 13.09
CA TRP A 206 10.70 6.64 13.81
C TRP A 206 11.39 5.29 13.71
N MET A 207 11.88 4.77 14.83
CA MET A 207 12.38 3.41 14.93
C MET A 207 11.23 2.49 15.26
N ILE A 208 10.95 1.53 14.39
CA ILE A 208 9.77 0.67 14.48
C ILE A 208 10.26 -0.78 14.58
N SER A 209 9.88 -1.47 15.66
CA SER A 209 10.06 -2.92 15.80
C SER A 209 9.16 -3.65 14.82
N THR A 210 9.38 -4.95 14.58
CA THR A 210 8.46 -5.71 13.71
C THR A 210 7.05 -5.76 14.28
N LYS A 211 6.93 -5.86 15.61
CA LYS A 211 5.63 -5.81 16.28
C LYS A 211 4.97 -4.43 16.15
N GLY A 212 5.73 -3.36 16.28
CA GLY A 212 5.27 -1.99 16.03
C GLY A 212 4.81 -1.80 14.58
N LEU A 213 5.50 -2.39 13.61
CA LEU A 213 5.12 -2.34 12.19
C LEU A 213 3.78 -3.03 11.95
N LEU A 214 3.59 -4.24 12.51
CA LEU A 214 2.34 -4.98 12.40
C LEU A 214 1.18 -4.19 13.02
N PHE A 215 1.41 -3.61 14.20
CA PHE A 215 0.43 -2.76 14.83
C PHE A 215 0.14 -1.53 13.98
N PHE A 216 1.15 -0.82 13.47
CA PHE A 216 0.95 0.39 12.68
C PHE A 216 0.05 0.15 11.46
N PHE A 217 0.29 -0.93 10.73
CA PHE A 217 -0.59 -1.31 9.62
C PHE A 217 -1.98 -1.76 10.10
N ASN A 218 -2.07 -2.41 11.26
CA ASN A 218 -3.38 -2.75 11.84
C ASN A 218 -4.15 -1.50 12.30
N PHE A 219 -3.47 -0.52 12.89
CA PHE A 219 -4.00 0.78 13.27
C PHE A 219 -4.58 1.48 12.04
N ILE A 220 -3.81 1.56 10.95
CA ILE A 220 -4.27 2.10 9.66
C ILE A 220 -5.48 1.33 9.14
N ARG A 221 -5.44 -0.01 9.20
CA ARG A 221 -6.52 -0.82 8.63
C ARG A 221 -7.83 -0.72 9.41
N THR A 222 -7.77 -0.62 10.73
CA THR A 222 -8.94 -0.82 11.62
C THR A 222 -9.52 0.47 12.20
N ALA A 223 -9.01 1.64 11.79
CA ALA A 223 -9.26 2.93 12.45
C ALA A 223 -8.95 2.86 13.95
N GLY A 224 -7.72 2.44 14.27
CA GLY A 224 -7.20 2.58 15.63
C GLY A 224 -7.25 4.04 16.07
N ASP A 225 -7.33 4.28 17.37
CA ASP A 225 -7.44 5.63 17.90
C ASP A 225 -6.08 6.22 18.33
N LEU A 226 -6.06 7.50 18.69
CA LEU A 226 -4.84 8.15 19.16
C LEU A 226 -4.19 7.45 20.36
N GLN A 227 -5.00 6.85 21.23
CA GLN A 227 -4.52 6.17 22.42
C GLN A 227 -3.72 4.92 22.03
N ASP A 228 -4.18 4.15 21.04
CA ASP A 228 -3.46 3.02 20.44
C ASP A 228 -2.05 3.42 19.98
N PHE A 229 -1.92 4.57 19.30
CA PHE A 229 -0.62 5.09 18.87
C PHE A 229 0.30 5.45 20.05
N PHE A 230 -0.25 6.13 21.08
CA PHE A 230 0.52 6.48 22.28
C PHE A 230 0.91 5.27 23.14
N GLU A 231 0.13 4.20 23.12
CA GLU A 231 0.46 2.98 23.84
C GLU A 231 1.66 2.26 23.20
N MET A 232 1.76 2.27 21.87
CA MET A 232 2.93 1.75 21.16
C MET A 232 4.21 2.51 21.45
N THR A 233 4.13 3.85 21.52
CA THR A 233 5.30 4.66 21.84
C THR A 233 5.74 4.44 23.27
N LYS A 234 4.79 4.34 24.21
CA LYS A 234 5.08 3.96 25.61
C LYS A 234 5.68 2.57 25.75
N SER A 235 5.28 1.60 24.92
CA SER A 235 5.83 0.24 24.95
C SER A 235 7.21 0.12 24.29
N GLY A 236 7.70 1.17 23.62
CA GLY A 236 8.98 1.16 22.89
C GLY A 236 8.93 0.39 21.58
N GLU A 237 7.75 0.05 21.08
CA GLU A 237 7.58 -0.63 19.78
C GLU A 237 7.68 0.38 18.63
N ILE A 238 7.37 1.65 18.92
CA ILE A 238 7.69 2.81 18.10
C ILE A 238 8.51 3.77 18.98
N GLU A 239 9.79 3.91 18.70
CA GLU A 239 10.63 4.90 19.35
C GLU A 239 10.78 6.12 18.41
N ILE A 240 10.40 7.31 18.88
CA ILE A 240 10.63 8.56 18.15
C ILE A 240 11.98 9.11 18.60
N VAL A 241 12.92 9.20 17.67
CA VAL A 241 14.26 9.73 17.93
C VAL A 241 14.24 11.19 17.45
N GLU A 242 14.03 12.12 18.41
CA GLU A 242 14.05 13.61 18.35
C GLU A 242 12.74 14.28 18.86
N GLU A 243 12.77 15.60 19.13
CA GLU A 243 11.70 16.35 19.84
C GLU A 243 10.30 16.15 19.24
N ASP A 244 9.33 15.77 20.09
CA ASP A 244 7.97 15.26 19.79
C ASP A 244 7.09 16.09 18.83
N LEU A 245 7.42 17.34 18.53
CA LEU A 245 6.47 18.32 17.98
C LEU A 245 6.16 18.15 16.48
N PRO A 246 7.11 17.89 15.57
CA PRO A 246 6.81 17.75 14.15
C PRO A 246 5.98 16.49 13.85
N GLY A 247 6.20 15.39 14.57
CA GLY A 247 5.55 14.10 14.30
C GLY A 247 4.05 14.09 14.52
N ALA A 248 3.58 14.92 15.46
CA ALA A 248 2.17 15.15 15.67
C ALA A 248 1.45 15.72 14.43
N GLY A 249 2.16 16.38 13.51
CA GLY A 249 1.59 16.96 12.29
C GLY A 249 1.05 15.95 11.28
N LEU A 250 1.58 14.72 11.27
CA LEU A 250 1.08 13.66 10.37
C LEU A 250 -0.07 12.86 10.98
N ILE A 251 -0.26 12.94 12.29
CA ILE A 251 -1.25 12.13 13.00
C ILE A 251 -2.68 12.39 12.50
N PRO A 252 -3.15 13.65 12.32
CA PRO A 252 -4.49 13.89 11.77
C PRO A 252 -4.69 13.29 10.37
N TRP A 253 -3.66 13.35 9.51
CA TRP A 253 -3.69 12.72 8.20
C TRP A 253 -3.76 11.19 8.31
N LEU A 254 -2.97 10.58 9.21
CA LEU A 254 -2.99 9.13 9.45
C LEU A 254 -4.35 8.65 9.94
N ILE A 255 -5.03 9.40 10.83
CA ILE A 255 -6.37 9.07 11.31
C ILE A 255 -7.39 9.12 10.16
N ASP A 256 -7.42 10.21 9.37
CA ASP A 256 -8.36 10.34 8.25
C ASP A 256 -8.12 9.25 7.18
N VAL A 257 -6.85 8.90 6.89
CA VAL A 257 -6.50 7.77 6.01
C VAL A 257 -6.91 6.42 6.61
N SER A 258 -6.81 6.28 7.93
CA SER A 258 -7.19 5.07 8.65
C SER A 258 -8.70 4.83 8.61
N ASP A 259 -9.51 5.88 8.80
CA ASP A 259 -10.97 5.82 8.65
C ASP A 259 -11.39 5.36 7.25
N LEU A 260 -10.70 5.83 6.20
CA LEU A 260 -10.95 5.41 4.82
C LEU A 260 -10.52 3.96 4.58
N SER A 261 -9.38 3.58 5.13
CA SER A 261 -8.86 2.21 5.05
C SER A 261 -9.82 1.22 5.70
N LYS A 262 -10.37 1.55 6.87
CA LYS A 262 -11.39 0.74 7.55
C LYS A 262 -12.66 0.58 6.72
N LYS A 263 -13.19 1.66 6.14
CA LYS A 263 -14.35 1.58 5.25
C LYS A 263 -14.11 0.62 4.10
N ILE A 264 -12.91 0.63 3.52
CA ILE A 264 -12.52 -0.31 2.46
C ILE A 264 -12.40 -1.73 3.00
N ASP A 265 -11.75 -1.93 4.15
CA ASP A 265 -11.58 -3.24 4.79
C ASP A 265 -12.93 -3.90 5.09
N ASP A 266 -13.88 -3.13 5.63
CA ASP A 266 -15.25 -3.58 5.94
C ASP A 266 -16.07 -3.88 4.68
N THR A 267 -15.86 -3.12 3.60
CA THR A 267 -16.62 -3.28 2.35
C THR A 267 -16.12 -4.43 1.49
N TYR A 268 -14.82 -4.74 1.55
CA TYR A 268 -14.16 -5.75 0.72
C TYR A 268 -13.39 -6.76 1.58
N PRO A 269 -14.07 -7.59 2.40
CA PRO A 269 -13.42 -8.54 3.31
C PRO A 269 -12.53 -9.57 2.60
#